data_AF-A0A9X1H870-F1
#
_entry.id   AF-A0A9X1H870-F1
#
_cell.length_a   1.000
_cell.length_b   1.000
_cell.length_c   1.000
_cell.angle_alpha   90.00
_cell.angle_beta   90.00
_cell.angle_gamma   90.00
#
_symmetry.space_group_name_H-M   'P 1'
#
loop_
_entity.id
_entity.type
_entity.pdbx_description
1 polymer ?
#
loop_
_entity_poly.entity_id
_entity_poly.type
_entity_poly.pdbx_seq_one_letter_code
_entity_poly.pdbx_strand_id
1 'polypeptide(L)'
;MKPITKNKILLLAYILCIGLLAFYYFDKLEESWEKPTFLFVVMATILLAITNSNRVMYYTLLGDSLIINRIVSKQKQLNLKTVVDWNENQYELFGIKTKRQIVLKTSDGNKISLFEKDSKDYKMLSDYLNQNIP
;
A
#
# COMPACT_ATOMS: atom_id res chain seq x y z
N MET A 1 6.89 -6.29 -15.67
CA MET A 1 5.54 -6.17 -15.08
C MET A 1 5.53 -5.00 -14.08
N LYS A 2 4.48 -4.15 -14.06
CA LYS A 2 4.41 -3.06 -13.05
C LYS A 2 4.32 -3.68 -11.65
N PRO A 3 5.01 -3.12 -10.63
CA PRO A 3 5.07 -3.72 -9.29
C PRO A 3 3.69 -3.83 -8.64
N ILE A 4 2.78 -2.90 -8.93
CA ILE A 4 1.38 -2.98 -8.50
C ILE A 4 0.66 -4.22 -9.05
N THR A 5 0.89 -4.58 -10.32
CA THR A 5 0.23 -5.74 -10.94
C THR A 5 0.75 -7.04 -10.34
N LYS A 6 2.07 -7.13 -10.10
CA LYS A 6 2.67 -8.28 -9.40
C LYS A 6 2.03 -8.47 -8.03
N ASN A 7 1.89 -7.39 -7.25
CA ASN A 7 1.33 -7.48 -5.90
C ASN A 7 -0.19 -7.76 -5.89
N LYS A 8 -0.95 -7.29 -6.90
CA LYS A 8 -2.35 -7.70 -7.09
C LYS A 8 -2.47 -9.20 -7.33
N ILE A 9 -1.63 -9.76 -8.20
CA ILE A 9 -1.64 -11.20 -8.48
C ILE A 9 -1.25 -12.00 -7.25
N LEU A 10 -0.22 -11.57 -6.50
CA LEU A 10 0.17 -12.22 -5.26
C LEU A 10 -0.96 -12.23 -4.23
N LEU A 11 -1.71 -11.13 -4.09
CA LEU A 11 -2.87 -11.07 -3.20
C LEU A 11 -3.98 -12.03 -3.65
N LEU A 12 -4.28 -12.10 -4.95
CA LEU A 12 -5.27 -13.03 -5.49
C LEU A 12 -4.85 -14.49 -5.29
N ALA A 13 -3.59 -14.82 -5.58
CA ALA A 13 -3.03 -16.15 -5.36
C ALA A 13 -3.09 -16.55 -3.87
N TYR A 14 -2.76 -15.63 -2.97
CA TYR A 14 -2.86 -15.85 -1.53
C TYR A 14 -4.30 -16.16 -1.08
N ILE A 15 -5.27 -15.37 -1.53
CA ILE A 15 -6.70 -15.60 -1.20
C ILE A 15 -7.16 -16.96 -1.75
N LEU A 16 -6.75 -17.31 -2.98
CA LEU A 16 -7.06 -18.60 -3.59
C LEU A 16 -6.48 -19.77 -2.77
N CYS A 17 -5.20 -19.68 -2.38
CA CYS A 17 -4.54 -20.70 -1.55
C CYS A 17 -5.25 -20.87 -0.20
N ILE A 18 -5.60 -19.77 0.47
CA ILE A 18 -6.38 -19.83 1.71
C ILE A 18 -7.75 -20.46 1.47
N GLY A 19 -8.44 -20.10 0.39
CA GLY A 19 -9.74 -20.68 0.04
C GLY A 19 -9.67 -22.19 -0.19
N LEU A 20 -8.65 -22.66 -0.90
CA LEU A 20 -8.42 -24.09 -1.13
C LEU A 20 -8.08 -24.85 0.15
N LEU A 21 -7.21 -24.29 0.99
CA LEU A 21 -6.90 -24.87 2.30
C LEU A 21 -8.15 -24.89 3.19
N ALA A 22 -8.92 -23.80 3.20
CA ALA A 22 -10.15 -23.72 3.96
C ALA A 22 -11.14 -24.79 3.52
N PHE A 23 -11.34 -24.94 2.22
CA PHE A 23 -12.21 -25.98 1.65
C PHE A 23 -11.75 -27.39 2.05
N TYR A 24 -10.45 -27.68 1.93
CA TYR A 24 -9.89 -28.99 2.31
C TYR A 24 -10.07 -29.33 3.80
N TYR A 25 -9.96 -28.34 4.68
CA TYR A 25 -10.13 -28.53 6.12
C TYR A 25 -11.59 -28.53 6.56
N PHE A 26 -12.49 -27.88 5.82
CA PHE A 26 -13.87 -27.69 6.24
C PHE A 26 -14.63 -29.00 6.48
N ASP A 27 -14.40 -30.01 5.63
CA ASP A 27 -15.02 -31.33 5.74
C ASP A 27 -14.44 -32.19 6.87
N LYS A 28 -13.28 -31.80 7.42
CA LYS A 28 -12.62 -32.49 8.53
C LYS A 28 -13.05 -31.98 9.91
N LEU A 29 -13.87 -30.92 9.96
CA LEU A 29 -14.38 -30.36 11.21
C LEU A 29 -15.61 -31.17 11.65
N GLU A 30 -15.48 -31.85 12.79
CA GLU A 30 -16.50 -32.75 13.33
C GLU A 30 -17.54 -31.99 14.14
N GLU A 31 -17.10 -31.01 14.94
CA GLU A 31 -18.00 -30.27 15.83
C GLU A 31 -18.68 -29.10 15.10
N SER A 32 -19.95 -28.89 15.41
CA SER A 32 -20.79 -27.90 14.72
C SER A 32 -20.36 -26.45 14.96
N TRP A 33 -19.68 -26.15 16.08
CA TRP A 33 -19.16 -24.81 16.40
C TRP A 33 -17.78 -24.54 15.77
N GLU A 34 -17.03 -25.59 15.38
CA GLU A 34 -15.72 -25.43 14.75
C GLU A 34 -15.86 -24.78 13.38
N LYS A 35 -16.87 -25.18 12.60
CA LYS A 35 -17.15 -24.64 11.26
C LYS A 35 -17.34 -23.12 11.24
N PRO A 36 -18.26 -22.52 12.02
CA PRO A 36 -18.42 -21.06 12.03
C PRO A 36 -17.18 -20.35 12.57
N THR A 37 -16.50 -20.91 13.58
CA THR A 37 -15.26 -20.35 14.13
C THR A 37 -14.15 -20.33 13.08
N PHE A 38 -14.00 -21.42 12.35
CA PHE A 38 -13.03 -21.55 11.27
C PHE A 38 -13.30 -20.56 10.13
N LEU A 39 -14.57 -20.43 9.69
CA LEU A 39 -14.97 -19.43 8.69
C LEU A 39 -14.64 -18.02 9.14
N PHE A 40 -14.87 -17.68 10.41
CA PHE A 40 -14.51 -16.38 10.96
C PHE A 40 -13.00 -16.12 10.88
N VAL A 41 -12.17 -17.09 11.28
CA VAL A 41 -10.70 -16.97 11.22
C VAL A 41 -10.22 -16.80 9.78
N VAL A 42 -10.75 -17.59 8.83
CA VAL A 42 -10.43 -17.46 7.40
C VAL A 42 -10.79 -16.07 6.89
N MET A 43 -12.00 -15.60 7.20
CA MET A 43 -12.47 -14.28 6.76
C MET A 43 -11.62 -13.15 7.36
N ALA A 44 -11.31 -13.21 8.66
CA ALA A 44 -10.43 -12.26 9.34
C ALA A 44 -9.03 -12.23 8.70
N THR A 45 -8.48 -13.40 8.36
CA THR A 45 -7.17 -13.52 7.71
C THR A 45 -7.15 -12.86 6.32
N ILE A 46 -8.20 -13.10 5.52
CA ILE A 46 -8.36 -12.48 4.19
C ILE A 46 -8.48 -10.95 4.33
N LEU A 47 -9.30 -10.46 5.27
CA LEU A 47 -9.46 -9.03 5.53
C LEU A 47 -8.16 -8.37 5.95
N LEU A 48 -7.38 -9.01 6.83
CA LEU A 48 -6.07 -8.53 7.23
C LEU A 48 -5.10 -8.46 6.05
N ALA A 49 -5.08 -9.49 5.19
CA ALA A 49 -4.23 -9.52 4.00
C ALA A 49 -4.58 -8.42 3.00
N ILE A 50 -5.89 -8.18 2.76
CA ILE A 50 -6.38 -7.08 1.92
C ILE A 50 -5.95 -5.74 2.53
N THR A 51 -6.20 -5.54 3.82
CA THR A 51 -5.91 -4.28 4.52
C THR A 51 -4.42 -3.98 4.51
N ASN A 52 -3.59 -4.98 4.79
CA ASN A 52 -2.13 -4.84 4.78
C ASN A 52 -1.61 -4.53 3.37
N SER A 53 -2.12 -5.22 2.35
CA SER A 53 -1.75 -4.97 0.95
C SER A 53 -2.17 -3.58 0.49
N ASN A 54 -3.31 -3.08 0.95
CA ASN A 54 -3.83 -1.77 0.57
C ASN A 54 -3.07 -0.60 1.23
N ARG A 55 -2.19 -0.85 2.21
CA ARG A 55 -1.29 0.17 2.78
C ARG A 55 -0.19 0.61 1.81
N VAL A 56 0.17 -0.24 0.84
CA VAL A 56 1.19 0.08 -0.16
C VAL A 56 0.63 1.08 -1.18
N MET A 57 1.26 2.24 -1.27
CA MET A 57 0.87 3.33 -2.17
C MET A 57 1.89 3.47 -3.30
N TYR A 58 1.48 3.08 -4.50
CA TYR A 58 2.22 3.37 -5.72
C TYR A 58 1.86 4.77 -6.20
N TYR A 59 2.78 5.46 -6.84
CA TYR A 59 2.46 6.78 -7.37
C TYR A 59 3.22 7.10 -8.64
N THR A 60 2.68 8.04 -9.41
CA THR A 60 3.26 8.55 -10.64
C THR A 60 3.08 10.06 -10.67
N LEU A 61 4.13 10.78 -11.07
CA LEU A 61 4.11 12.23 -11.17
C LEU A 61 3.83 12.63 -12.63
N LEU A 62 2.81 13.46 -12.85
CA LEU A 62 2.44 14.02 -14.15
C LEU A 62 2.26 15.54 -14.00
N GLY A 63 3.33 16.29 -14.29
CA GLY A 63 3.37 17.73 -14.04
C GLY A 63 3.11 18.03 -12.57
N ASP A 64 2.11 18.87 -12.28
CA ASP A 64 1.70 19.22 -10.91
C ASP A 64 0.76 18.18 -10.27
N SER A 65 0.43 17.08 -10.97
CA SER A 65 -0.48 16.05 -10.48
C SER A 65 0.26 14.80 -10.02
N LEU A 66 0.06 14.45 -8.76
CA LEU A 66 0.48 13.17 -8.19
C LEU A 66 -0.67 12.17 -8.27
N ILE A 67 -0.50 11.15 -9.11
CA ILE A 67 -1.43 10.03 -9.20
C ILE A 67 -1.03 8.98 -8.17
N ILE A 68 -1.89 8.71 -7.20
CA ILE A 68 -1.70 7.69 -6.17
C ILE A 68 -2.59 6.48 -6.48
N ASN A 69 -1.96 5.32 -6.59
CA ASN A 69 -2.58 4.03 -6.87
C ASN A 69 -2.39 3.09 -5.68
N ARG A 70 -3.46 2.42 -5.30
CA ARG A 70 -3.42 1.33 -4.31
C ARG A 70 -3.83 0.01 -4.97
N ILE A 71 -3.53 -1.08 -4.28
CA ILE A 71 -3.81 -2.43 -4.80
C ILE A 71 -5.32 -2.64 -4.97
N VAL A 72 -6.12 -2.23 -3.97
CA VAL A 72 -7.57 -2.50 -3.93
C VAL A 72 -8.39 -1.22 -4.09
N SER A 73 -7.95 -0.10 -3.52
CA SER A 73 -8.69 1.17 -3.64
C SER A 73 -8.56 1.82 -5.02
N LYS A 74 -9.56 2.66 -5.35
CA LYS A 74 -9.54 3.49 -6.55
C LYS A 74 -8.32 4.41 -6.58
N GLN A 75 -7.84 4.68 -7.78
CA GLN A 75 -6.82 5.69 -8.05
C GLN A 75 -7.29 7.05 -7.52
N LYS A 76 -6.40 7.76 -6.82
CA LYS A 76 -6.63 9.12 -6.33
C LYS A 76 -5.64 10.05 -7.00
N GLN A 77 -6.13 11.15 -7.56
CA GLN A 77 -5.28 12.23 -8.04
C GLN A 77 -5.16 13.29 -6.96
N LEU A 78 -3.93 13.71 -6.66
CA LEU A 78 -3.61 14.79 -5.76
C LEU A 78 -2.94 15.90 -6.58
N ASN A 79 -3.43 17.13 -6.46
CA ASN A 79 -2.75 18.29 -7.02
C ASN A 79 -1.67 18.75 -6.03
N LEU A 80 -0.41 18.81 -6.46
CA LEU A 80 0.72 19.20 -5.61
C LEU A 80 0.61 20.64 -5.12
N LYS A 81 -0.18 21.51 -5.77
CA LYS A 81 -0.49 22.87 -5.28
C LYS A 81 -1.26 22.88 -3.96
N THR A 82 -1.86 21.76 -3.57
CA THR A 82 -2.54 21.61 -2.27
C THR A 82 -1.59 21.18 -1.15
N VAL A 83 -0.32 20.88 -1.46
CA VAL A 83 0.70 20.53 -0.48
C VAL A 83 1.17 21.83 0.17
N VAL A 84 1.05 21.90 1.49
CA VAL A 84 1.46 23.07 2.30
C VAL A 84 2.84 22.90 2.93
N ASP A 85 3.26 21.65 3.11
CA ASP A 85 4.51 21.31 3.78
C ASP A 85 4.88 19.87 3.37
N TRP A 86 6.18 19.58 3.32
CA TRP A 86 6.68 18.24 3.07
C TRP A 86 7.99 18.01 3.80
N ASN A 87 8.30 16.73 4.04
CA ASN A 87 9.58 16.34 4.59
C ASN A 87 10.04 15.03 3.94
N GLU A 88 11.33 14.94 3.67
CA GLU A 88 11.97 13.70 3.25
C GLU A 88 12.81 13.12 4.39
N ASN A 89 12.46 11.91 4.76
CA ASN A 89 13.19 11.15 5.75
C ASN A 89 14.30 10.33 5.08
N GLN A 90 15.53 10.55 5.53
CA GLN A 90 16.70 9.75 5.23
C GLN A 90 17.25 9.09 6.50
N TYR A 91 16.53 8.12 7.06
CA TYR A 91 17.08 7.32 8.15
C TYR A 91 18.10 6.30 7.58
N GLU A 92 19.36 6.41 8.00
CA GLU A 92 20.34 5.33 7.92
C GLU A 92 20.57 4.81 9.34
N LEU A 93 20.29 3.52 9.57
CA LEU A 93 20.55 2.84 10.83
C LEU A 93 21.63 1.80 10.59
N PHE A 94 22.80 1.95 11.24
CA PHE A 94 23.91 1.00 11.17
C PHE A 94 24.36 0.64 9.73
N GLY A 95 24.43 1.63 8.82
CA GLY A 95 24.85 1.41 7.43
C GLY A 95 23.80 0.73 6.55
N ILE A 96 22.61 0.42 7.09
CA ILE A 96 21.47 -0.05 6.32
C ILE A 96 20.63 1.18 5.95
N LYS A 97 20.55 1.47 4.64
CA LYS A 97 19.62 2.46 4.09
C LYS A 97 18.21 2.03 4.44
N THR A 98 17.60 2.67 5.43
CA THR A 98 16.17 2.45 5.67
C THR A 98 15.37 3.14 4.56
N LYS A 99 14.16 2.65 4.32
CA LYS A 99 13.34 3.02 3.16
C LYS A 99 13.11 4.54 3.16
N ARG A 100 13.67 5.25 2.18
CA ARG A 100 13.45 6.68 1.98
C ARG A 100 11.97 6.97 1.80
N GLN A 101 11.51 8.03 2.45
CA GLN A 101 10.09 8.37 2.55
C GLN A 101 9.89 9.87 2.43
N ILE A 102 9.01 10.27 1.52
CA ILE A 102 8.47 11.63 1.44
C ILE A 102 7.13 11.65 2.18
N VAL A 103 6.97 12.59 3.09
CA VAL A 103 5.73 12.85 3.80
C VAL A 103 5.18 14.20 3.34
N LEU A 104 4.05 14.18 2.64
CA LEU A 104 3.33 15.39 2.22
C LEU A 104 2.25 15.74 3.24
N LYS A 105 2.13 17.02 3.60
CA LYS A 105 0.97 17.57 4.30
C LYS A 105 0.16 18.40 3.33
N THR A 106 -1.13 18.10 3.20
CA THR A 106 -2.05 18.88 2.36
C THR A 106 -2.74 19.98 3.18
N SER A 107 -3.25 21.01 2.52
CA SER A 107 -4.08 22.08 3.10
C SER A 107 -5.23 21.55 3.96
N ASP A 108 -5.78 20.40 3.59
CA ASP A 108 -6.90 19.76 4.29
C ASP A 108 -6.47 19.02 5.57
N GLY A 109 -5.21 19.16 5.99
CA GLY A 109 -4.65 18.49 7.18
C GLY A 109 -4.26 17.02 6.97
N ASN A 110 -4.47 16.44 5.78
CA ASN A 110 -4.11 15.05 5.49
C ASN A 110 -2.59 14.88 5.36
N LYS A 111 -2.08 13.76 5.89
CA LYS A 111 -0.68 13.34 5.72
C LYS A 111 -0.59 12.17 4.74
N ILE A 112 0.25 12.30 3.73
CA ILE A 112 0.46 11.27 2.70
C ILE A 112 1.93 10.84 2.76
N SER A 113 2.14 9.55 3.01
CA SER A 113 3.48 8.94 3.06
C SER A 113 3.77 8.17 1.79
N LEU A 114 4.85 8.53 1.11
CA LEU A 114 5.27 7.99 -0.17
C LEU A 114 6.68 7.40 -0.03
N PHE A 115 6.85 6.14 -0.39
CA PHE A 115 8.13 5.43 -0.23
C PHE A 115 8.84 5.26 -1.57
N GLU A 116 10.18 5.36 -1.56
CA GLU A 116 11.03 5.20 -2.75
C GLU A 116 10.81 3.86 -3.46
N LYS A 117 10.71 2.76 -2.70
CA LYS A 117 10.47 1.42 -3.28
C LYS A 117 9.14 1.28 -4.04
N ASP A 118 8.19 2.19 -3.82
CA ASP A 118 6.84 2.09 -4.35
C ASP A 118 6.65 2.94 -5.63
N SER A 119 7.65 3.72 -6.05
CA SER A 119 7.63 4.42 -7.33
C SER A 119 9.01 4.72 -7.89
N LYS A 120 9.14 4.65 -9.22
CA LYS A 120 10.33 5.14 -9.94
C LYS A 120 10.43 6.67 -9.95
N ASP A 121 9.31 7.35 -9.71
CA ASP A 121 9.22 8.81 -9.79
C ASP A 121 9.58 9.47 -8.45
N TYR A 122 10.06 8.71 -7.46
CA TYR A 122 10.44 9.24 -6.15
C TYR A 122 11.42 10.41 -6.26
N LYS A 123 12.48 10.25 -7.05
CA LYS A 123 13.49 11.30 -7.22
C LYS A 123 12.91 12.53 -7.91
N MET A 124 12.13 12.32 -8.98
CA MET A 124 11.49 13.42 -9.71
C MET A 124 10.49 14.19 -8.82
N LEU A 125 9.80 13.49 -7.91
CA LEU A 125 8.94 14.12 -6.92
C LEU A 125 9.74 14.91 -5.88
N SER A 126 10.83 14.36 -5.33
CA SER A 126 11.70 15.09 -4.41
C SER A 126 12.27 16.35 -5.07
N ASP A 127 12.78 16.24 -6.30
CA ASP A 127 13.31 17.37 -7.06
C ASP A 127 12.23 18.45 -7.31
N TYR A 128 11.01 18.05 -7.68
CA TYR A 128 9.90 18.98 -7.88
C TYR A 128 9.51 19.71 -6.59
N LEU A 129 9.42 19.00 -5.46
CA LEU A 129 9.05 19.58 -4.17
C LEU A 129 10.11 20.59 -3.70
N ASN A 130 11.40 20.26 -3.81
CA ASN A 130 12.50 21.18 -3.50
C ASN A 130 12.47 22.46 -4.35
N GLN A 131 12.03 22.38 -5.61
CA GLN A 131 12.01 23.53 -6.52
C GLN A 131 10.77 24.43 -6.32
N ASN A 132 9.63 23.86 -5.95
CA ASN A 132 8.34 24.57 -5.98
C ASN A 132 7.73 24.82 -4.60
N ILE A 133 8.15 24.06 -3.57
CA ILE A 133 7.58 24.10 -2.22
C ILE A 133 8.75 24.06 -1.22
N PRO A 134 9.48 25.17 -1.01
CA PRO A 134 10.58 25.23 -0.05
C PRO A 134 10.11 25.16 1.40
#